data_AF-A0A6L7IJW4-F1
#
_entry.id   AF-A0A6L7IJW4-F1
#
_cell.length_a   1.000
_cell.length_b   1.000
_cell.length_c   1.000
_cell.angle_alpha   90.00
_cell.angle_beta   90.00
_cell.angle_gamma   90.00
#
_symmetry.space_group_name_H-M   'P 1'
#
loop_
_entity.id
_entity.type
_entity.pdbx_description
1 polymer ?
#
loop_
_entity_poly.entity_id
_entity_poly.type
_entity_poly.pdbx_seq_one_letter_code
_entity_poly.pdbx_strand_id
1 'polypeptide(L)'
;MEKIEKNLYKEYFETLKYYLTILNIDKDKRILGCTEEEIESIKSKKENFPLAYEEFLRSIGKSFLFEFMNAENMAFEDLDYINEFANEVFSNNSLELEDEFVVISERRNDYISLIFTENENPQVWIMSECWDKKNGENLSIRTESFTDLMNLFFRETLQNHTASFHFVSSKIKDTEKYIRNKYISWVKGLNQIKEKIDDNKTDNSLVNQLNQYFLNYYLPNKNTFDKILNDNKPEQSNKNQEKLLQKIVKYSKKNTILKKNNRY
;
A
#
# COMPACT_ATOMS: atom_id res chain seq x y z
N MET A 1 19.43 3.67 32.13
CA MET A 1 18.90 3.06 30.89
C MET A 1 17.62 3.81 30.56
N GLU A 2 17.73 4.86 29.75
CA GLU A 2 16.55 5.50 29.17
C GLU A 2 15.88 4.45 28.28
N LYS A 3 14.65 4.07 28.62
CA LYS A 3 13.78 3.37 27.68
C LYS A 3 13.59 4.34 26.53
N ILE A 4 14.19 4.06 25.38
CA ILE A 4 13.80 4.69 24.11
C ILE A 4 12.32 4.34 23.97
N GLU A 5 11.45 5.29 24.27
CA GLU A 5 10.01 5.13 24.10
C GLU A 5 9.78 5.02 22.60
N LYS A 6 9.55 3.79 22.13
CA LYS A 6 9.25 3.53 20.72
C LYS A 6 7.96 4.26 20.39
N ASN A 7 8.03 5.25 19.49
CA ASN A 7 6.85 5.88 18.92
C ASN A 7 5.98 4.78 18.27
N LEU A 8 4.81 4.56 18.85
CA LEU A 8 3.85 3.54 18.47
C LEU A 8 3.44 3.67 16.99
N TYR A 9 3.23 4.91 16.53
CA TYR A 9 2.79 5.22 15.18
C TYR A 9 3.91 5.02 14.15
N LYS A 10 5.15 5.37 14.51
CA LYS A 10 6.30 5.18 13.61
C LYS A 10 6.46 3.72 13.20
N GLU A 11 6.53 2.80 14.18
CA GLU A 11 6.68 1.37 13.88
C GLU A 11 5.45 0.80 13.13
N TYR A 12 4.25 1.32 13.41
CA TYR A 12 3.04 0.98 12.67
C TYR A 12 3.15 1.35 11.18
N PHE A 13 3.49 2.61 10.87
CA PHE A 13 3.59 3.07 9.49
C PHE A 13 4.77 2.47 8.73
N GLU A 14 5.90 2.22 9.41
CA GLU A 14 7.02 1.46 8.83
C GLU A 14 6.60 0.03 8.46
N THR A 15 5.82 -0.62 9.31
CA THR A 15 5.30 -1.98 9.05
C THR A 15 4.27 -1.98 7.92
N LEU A 16 3.34 -1.03 7.92
CA LEU A 16 2.35 -0.85 6.85
C LEU A 16 3.04 -0.61 5.50
N LYS A 17 4.02 0.31 5.46
CA LYS A 17 4.84 0.59 4.26
C LYS A 17 5.53 -0.67 3.74
N TYR A 18 6.10 -1.46 4.64
CA TYR A 18 6.74 -2.73 4.29
C TYR A 18 5.73 -3.70 3.65
N TYR A 19 4.55 -3.86 4.25
CA TYR A 19 3.48 -4.73 3.71
C TYR A 19 3.02 -4.29 2.32
N LEU A 20 2.72 -3.00 2.13
CA LEU A 20 2.32 -2.48 0.82
C LEU A 20 3.41 -2.68 -0.24
N THR A 21 4.68 -2.51 0.13
CA THR A 21 5.82 -2.74 -0.77
C THR A 21 5.89 -4.19 -1.25
N ILE A 22 5.80 -5.17 -0.34
CA ILE A 22 5.89 -6.59 -0.72
C ILE A 22 4.64 -7.11 -1.41
N LEU A 23 3.48 -6.51 -1.14
CA LEU A 23 2.25 -6.73 -1.91
C LEU A 23 2.31 -6.08 -3.30
N ASN A 24 3.35 -5.30 -3.59
CA ASN A 24 3.58 -4.65 -4.87
C ASN A 24 2.43 -3.68 -5.25
N ILE A 25 1.90 -3.00 -4.23
CA ILE A 25 0.87 -1.96 -4.32
C ILE A 25 1.52 -0.65 -4.73
N ASP A 26 0.95 0.02 -5.73
CA ASP A 26 1.46 1.30 -6.27
C ASP A 26 2.96 1.27 -6.64
N LYS A 27 3.47 0.09 -7.04
CA LYS A 27 4.90 -0.20 -7.23
C LYS A 27 5.65 0.86 -8.03
N ASP A 28 5.03 1.35 -9.11
CA ASP A 28 5.68 2.27 -10.04
C ASP A 28 5.79 3.70 -9.48
N LYS A 29 4.94 4.08 -8.52
CA LYS A 29 4.95 5.40 -7.88
C LYS A 29 5.97 5.51 -6.74
N ARG A 30 6.40 4.37 -6.18
CA ARG A 30 7.17 4.24 -4.94
C ARG A 30 6.39 4.79 -3.74
N ILE A 31 6.43 4.06 -2.63
CA ILE A 31 5.80 4.51 -1.38
C ILE A 31 6.79 5.45 -0.68
N LEU A 32 6.55 6.76 -0.79
CA LEU A 32 7.44 7.81 -0.33
C LEU A 32 6.82 8.57 0.86
N GLY A 33 7.69 9.04 1.75
CA GLY A 33 7.32 9.93 2.84
C GLY A 33 7.81 11.35 2.59
N CYS A 34 7.17 12.30 3.23
CA CYS A 34 7.54 13.71 3.24
C CYS A 34 8.88 13.95 3.94
N THR A 35 9.58 15.00 3.55
CA THR A 35 10.73 15.53 4.31
C THR A 35 10.26 16.26 5.57
N GLU A 36 11.17 16.53 6.50
CA GLU A 36 10.85 17.37 7.69
C GLU A 36 10.35 18.76 7.27
N GLU A 37 10.97 19.37 6.25
CA GLU A 37 10.58 20.68 5.74
C GLU A 37 9.15 20.67 5.18
N GLU A 38 8.78 19.61 4.47
CA GLU A 38 7.42 19.41 3.94
C GLU A 38 6.40 19.26 5.07
N ILE A 39 6.71 18.46 6.10
CA ILE A 39 5.84 18.29 7.27
C ILE A 39 5.67 19.61 8.04
N GLU A 40 6.77 20.33 8.27
CA GLU A 40 6.77 21.60 9.00
C GLU A 40 5.95 22.68 8.29
N SER A 41 5.88 22.64 6.95
CA SER A 41 5.06 23.57 6.15
C SER A 41 3.55 23.51 6.44
N ILE A 42 3.09 22.40 7.00
CA ILE A 42 1.70 22.18 7.42
C ILE A 42 1.58 22.38 8.94
N LYS A 43 2.49 21.75 9.69
CA LYS A 43 2.49 21.71 11.14
C LYS A 43 2.59 23.09 11.78
N SER A 44 3.45 23.97 11.23
CA SER A 44 3.65 25.34 11.72
C SER A 44 2.40 26.23 11.67
N LYS A 45 1.35 25.82 10.95
CA LYS A 45 0.08 26.54 10.84
C LYS A 45 -0.95 26.09 11.87
N LYS A 46 -0.59 25.16 12.77
CA LYS A 46 -1.50 24.52 13.72
C LYS A 46 -0.95 24.60 15.14
N GLU A 47 -1.84 24.79 16.12
CA GLU A 47 -1.44 24.76 17.53
C GLU A 47 -1.05 23.34 17.95
N ASN A 48 -1.84 22.36 17.52
CA ASN A 48 -1.57 20.93 17.71
C ASN A 48 -1.49 20.22 16.37
N PHE A 49 -0.69 19.16 16.29
CA PHE A 49 -0.59 18.33 15.08
C PHE A 49 -0.60 16.85 15.44
N PRO A 50 -1.60 16.07 14.96
CA PRO A 50 -1.73 14.67 15.31
C PRO A 50 -0.49 13.83 14.96
N LEU A 51 0.11 13.18 15.96
CA LEU A 51 1.32 12.35 15.78
C LEU A 51 1.10 11.20 14.79
N ALA A 52 -0.09 10.58 14.77
CA ALA A 52 -0.41 9.52 13.83
C ALA A 52 -0.42 10.04 12.38
N TYR A 53 -0.95 11.24 12.15
CA TYR A 53 -0.95 11.86 10.82
C TYR A 53 0.47 12.32 10.42
N GLU A 54 1.25 12.84 11.36
CA GLU A 54 2.66 13.18 11.15
C GLU A 54 3.49 11.97 10.70
N GLU A 55 3.37 10.85 11.40
CA GLU A 55 4.10 9.62 11.06
C GLU A 55 3.62 8.99 9.73
N PHE A 56 2.35 9.19 9.38
CA PHE A 56 1.85 8.87 8.04
C PHE A 56 2.54 9.69 6.95
N LEU A 57 2.56 11.02 7.09
CA LEU A 57 3.24 11.91 6.13
C LEU A 57 4.70 11.52 6.00
N ARG A 58 5.38 11.32 7.12
CA ARG A 58 6.80 10.90 7.20
C ARG A 58 7.09 9.56 6.53
N SER A 59 6.12 8.65 6.48
CA SER A 59 6.35 7.28 6.02
C SER A 59 5.87 7.02 4.60
N ILE A 60 4.61 7.37 4.31
CA ILE A 60 3.89 6.96 3.09
C ILE A 60 3.05 8.07 2.44
N GLY A 61 2.83 9.20 3.12
CA GLY A 61 1.85 10.22 2.73
C GLY A 61 2.29 11.21 1.64
N LYS A 62 3.47 11.04 1.03
CA LYS A 62 3.97 12.03 0.06
C LYS A 62 3.16 12.05 -1.23
N SER A 63 3.02 10.88 -1.86
CA SER A 63 2.50 10.75 -3.22
C SER A 63 1.18 10.00 -3.25
N PHE A 64 0.37 10.23 -4.29
CA PHE A 64 -0.95 9.61 -4.40
C PHE A 64 -0.87 8.09 -4.62
N LEU A 65 -1.26 7.33 -3.60
CA LEU A 65 -1.34 5.86 -3.60
C LEU A 65 -2.75 5.40 -4.01
N PHE A 66 -3.00 5.37 -5.32
CA PHE A 66 -4.32 5.10 -5.89
C PHE A 66 -4.86 3.72 -5.51
N GLU A 67 -3.99 2.70 -5.47
CA GLU A 67 -4.39 1.34 -5.13
C GLU A 67 -4.64 1.18 -3.63
N PHE A 68 -3.76 1.74 -2.80
CA PHE A 68 -3.88 1.61 -1.35
C PHE A 68 -5.07 2.40 -0.80
N MET A 69 -5.20 3.68 -1.17
CA MET A 69 -6.27 4.56 -0.68
C MET A 69 -7.58 4.44 -1.46
N ASN A 70 -7.72 3.39 -2.28
CA ASN A 70 -8.93 3.12 -3.04
C ASN A 70 -9.43 4.36 -3.84
N ALA A 71 -8.51 4.99 -4.57
CA ALA A 71 -8.71 6.23 -5.32
C ALA A 71 -9.03 7.51 -4.50
N GLU A 72 -9.00 7.47 -3.17
CA GLU A 72 -9.06 8.65 -2.32
C GLU A 72 -7.69 9.33 -2.26
N ASN A 73 -7.62 10.61 -2.60
CA ASN A 73 -6.37 11.34 -2.65
C ASN A 73 -6.02 11.88 -1.27
N MET A 74 -4.93 11.37 -0.71
CA MET A 74 -4.37 11.79 0.59
C MET A 74 -2.92 12.27 0.45
N ALA A 75 -2.48 12.60 -0.77
CA ALA A 75 -1.10 12.93 -1.06
C ALA A 75 -0.76 14.34 -0.58
N PHE A 76 0.37 14.48 0.11
CA PHE A 76 0.95 15.79 0.39
C PHE A 76 1.21 16.60 -0.88
N GLU A 77 1.70 15.95 -1.94
CA GLU A 77 1.98 16.60 -3.23
C GLU A 77 0.73 17.24 -3.87
N ASP A 78 -0.46 16.78 -3.47
CA ASP A 78 -1.75 17.28 -3.96
C ASP A 78 -2.50 18.09 -2.89
N LEU A 79 -1.83 18.50 -1.80
CA LEU A 79 -2.50 19.16 -0.67
C LEU A 79 -3.17 20.49 -1.06
N ASP A 80 -2.58 21.27 -1.95
CA ASP A 80 -3.21 22.50 -2.47
C ASP A 80 -4.52 22.19 -3.19
N TYR A 81 -4.54 21.15 -4.02
CA TYR A 81 -5.73 20.68 -4.73
C TYR A 81 -6.80 20.15 -3.76
N ILE A 82 -6.40 19.37 -2.74
CA ILE A 82 -7.29 18.88 -1.69
C ILE A 82 -7.94 20.06 -0.95
N ASN A 83 -7.17 21.09 -0.61
CA ASN A 83 -7.68 22.27 0.08
C ASN A 83 -8.61 23.13 -0.80
N GLU A 84 -8.29 23.30 -2.09
CA GLU A 84 -9.16 23.98 -3.05
C GLU A 84 -10.53 23.31 -3.11
N PHE A 85 -10.56 21.98 -3.29
CA PHE A 85 -11.79 21.21 -3.30
C PHE A 85 -12.53 21.30 -1.96
N ALA A 86 -11.83 21.21 -0.83
CA ALA A 86 -12.45 21.35 0.48
C ALA A 86 -13.14 22.70 0.67
N ASN A 87 -12.54 23.80 0.19
CA ASN A 87 -13.17 25.12 0.25
C ASN A 87 -14.48 25.17 -0.55
N GLU A 88 -14.54 24.52 -1.71
CA GLU A 88 -15.78 24.36 -2.48
C GLU A 88 -16.83 23.59 -1.68
N VAL A 89 -16.44 22.49 -1.04
CA VAL A 89 -17.32 21.65 -0.21
C VAL A 89 -17.84 22.43 1.00
N PHE A 90 -16.99 23.14 1.76
CA PHE A 90 -17.44 23.97 2.88
C PHE A 90 -18.41 25.07 2.43
N SER A 91 -18.11 25.74 1.31
CA SER A 91 -18.96 26.78 0.72
C SER A 91 -20.34 26.23 0.33
N ASN A 92 -20.38 25.11 -0.39
CA ASN A 92 -21.61 24.45 -0.84
C ASN A 92 -22.50 24.05 0.34
N ASN A 93 -21.89 23.67 1.45
CA ASN A 93 -22.57 23.16 2.63
C ASN A 93 -22.92 24.24 3.66
N SER A 94 -22.38 25.46 3.50
CA SER A 94 -22.55 26.57 4.46
C SER A 94 -22.23 26.15 5.91
N LEU A 95 -21.21 25.31 6.09
CA LEU A 95 -20.77 24.83 7.40
C LEU A 95 -19.50 25.57 7.82
N GLU A 96 -19.53 26.15 9.01
CA GLU A 96 -18.36 26.71 9.68
C GLU A 96 -17.95 25.74 10.81
N LEU A 97 -16.67 25.37 10.85
CA LEU A 97 -16.11 24.55 11.93
C LEU A 97 -15.33 25.46 12.87
N GLU A 98 -15.66 25.42 14.16
CA GLU A 98 -15.02 26.24 15.19
C GLU A 98 -13.69 25.66 15.66
N ASP A 99 -13.62 24.32 15.75
CA ASP A 99 -12.44 23.61 16.24
C ASP A 99 -11.34 23.53 15.17
N GLU A 100 -10.08 23.45 15.60
CA GLU A 100 -8.95 23.36 14.69
C GLU A 100 -8.90 21.99 13.99
N PHE A 101 -8.86 21.99 12.65
CA PHE A 101 -8.82 20.78 11.84
C PHE A 101 -7.78 20.83 10.72
N VAL A 102 -7.51 19.67 10.14
CA VAL A 102 -6.76 19.47 8.91
C VAL A 102 -7.62 18.68 7.94
N VAL A 103 -7.79 19.17 6.71
CA VAL A 103 -8.32 18.35 5.62
C VAL A 103 -7.21 17.41 5.17
N ILE A 104 -7.46 16.11 5.25
CA ILE A 104 -6.46 15.08 4.99
C ILE A 104 -6.66 14.36 3.67
N SER A 105 -7.84 14.51 3.07
CA SER A 105 -8.12 13.85 1.80
C SER A 105 -9.31 14.43 1.04
N GLU A 106 -9.33 14.12 -0.24
CA GLU A 106 -10.50 14.26 -1.10
C GLU A 106 -10.80 12.97 -1.86
N ARG A 107 -12.08 12.76 -2.13
CA ARG A 107 -12.58 11.83 -3.13
C ARG A 107 -13.56 12.59 -4.02
N ARG A 108 -13.05 13.12 -5.13
CA ARG A 108 -13.75 14.03 -6.04
C ARG A 108 -15.14 13.52 -6.45
N ASN A 109 -16.13 14.41 -6.43
CA ASN A 109 -17.54 14.12 -6.67
C ASN A 109 -18.24 13.33 -5.55
N ASP A 110 -17.52 12.97 -4.46
CA ASP A 110 -18.07 12.21 -3.33
C ASP A 110 -17.96 13.02 -2.01
N TYR A 111 -16.75 13.20 -1.47
CA TYR A 111 -16.52 13.78 -0.13
C TYR A 111 -15.09 14.31 0.09
N ILE A 112 -14.91 15.09 1.16
CA ILE A 112 -13.61 15.32 1.83
C ILE A 112 -13.52 14.56 3.14
N SER A 113 -12.31 14.22 3.59
CA SER A 113 -12.08 13.78 4.96
C SER A 113 -11.23 14.78 5.74
N LEU A 114 -11.55 14.96 7.02
CA LEU A 114 -10.82 15.84 7.93
C LEU A 114 -10.59 15.20 9.29
N ILE A 115 -9.59 15.71 10.00
CA ILE A 115 -9.28 15.36 11.39
C ILE A 115 -9.19 16.62 12.24
N PHE A 116 -9.74 16.58 13.45
CA PHE A 116 -9.53 17.63 14.45
C PHE A 116 -8.19 17.41 15.16
N THR A 117 -7.48 18.49 15.50
CA THR A 117 -6.06 18.42 15.93
C THR A 117 -5.85 18.13 17.43
N GLU A 118 -6.92 17.93 18.18
CA GLU A 118 -6.92 17.81 19.65
C GLU A 118 -6.27 16.52 20.19
N ASN A 119 -6.10 15.48 19.35
CA ASN A 119 -5.62 14.17 19.77
C ASN A 119 -4.45 13.71 18.88
N GLU A 120 -3.55 12.89 19.43
CA GLU A 120 -2.45 12.26 18.68
C GLU A 120 -2.94 11.34 17.55
N ASN A 121 -4.08 10.67 17.73
CA ASN A 121 -4.70 9.75 16.78
C ASN A 121 -6.21 10.01 16.70
N PRO A 122 -6.60 11.12 16.05
CA PRO A 122 -7.96 11.65 16.09
C PRO A 122 -8.93 10.81 15.25
N GLN A 123 -10.22 10.96 15.54
CA GLN A 123 -11.29 10.47 14.67
C GLN A 123 -11.17 11.08 13.27
N VAL A 124 -11.55 10.31 12.26
CA VAL A 124 -11.67 10.83 10.89
C VAL A 124 -13.13 11.11 10.61
N TRP A 125 -13.38 12.33 10.15
CA TRP A 125 -14.70 12.79 9.75
C TRP A 125 -14.78 12.88 8.23
N ILE A 126 -15.98 12.69 7.69
CA ILE A 126 -16.28 12.90 6.28
C ILE A 126 -17.37 13.95 6.10
N MET A 127 -17.23 14.74 5.04
CA MET A 127 -18.24 15.68 4.58
C MET A 127 -18.49 15.50 3.09
N SER A 128 -19.75 15.29 2.71
CA SER A 128 -20.11 15.10 1.31
C SER A 128 -20.00 16.41 0.53
N GLU A 129 -19.60 16.31 -0.74
CA GLU A 129 -19.57 17.47 -1.64
C GLU A 129 -20.96 18.08 -1.86
N CYS A 130 -21.97 17.22 -1.98
CA CYS A 130 -23.35 17.60 -2.25
C CYS A 130 -24.27 17.11 -1.12
N TRP A 131 -24.60 18.00 -0.19
CA TRP A 131 -25.55 17.69 0.87
C TRP A 131 -26.92 18.32 0.61
N ASP A 132 -27.97 17.49 0.68
CA ASP A 132 -29.33 17.97 0.85
C ASP A 132 -29.66 17.93 2.35
N LYS A 133 -30.19 19.03 2.89
CA LYS A 133 -30.66 19.14 4.29
C LYS A 133 -31.64 18.04 4.71
N LYS A 134 -32.30 17.38 3.74
CA LYS A 134 -33.17 16.22 3.99
C LYS A 134 -32.41 14.92 4.32
N ASN A 135 -31.11 14.86 4.08
CA ASN A 135 -30.30 13.65 4.19
C ASN A 135 -29.70 13.40 5.58
N GLY A 136 -29.97 14.24 6.58
CA GLY A 136 -29.42 14.10 7.95
C GLY A 136 -28.12 14.88 8.15
N GLU A 137 -27.25 14.51 9.09
CA GLU A 137 -26.00 15.23 9.38
C GLU A 137 -25.02 15.15 8.20
N ASN A 138 -24.43 16.30 7.83
CA ASN A 138 -23.49 16.40 6.70
C ASN A 138 -22.05 16.07 7.06
N LEU A 139 -21.71 16.18 8.34
CA LEU A 139 -20.41 15.87 8.88
C LEU A 139 -20.60 14.66 9.79
N SER A 140 -19.93 13.56 9.49
CA SER A 140 -20.08 12.32 10.26
C SER A 140 -18.75 11.62 10.49
N ILE A 141 -18.66 10.90 11.60
CA ILE A 141 -17.48 10.11 11.94
C ILE A 141 -17.42 8.91 10.97
N ARG A 142 -16.31 8.82 10.23
CA ARG A 142 -16.00 7.67 9.36
C ARG A 142 -15.30 6.58 10.13
N THR A 143 -14.31 6.94 10.96
CA THR A 143 -13.54 6.01 11.79
C THR A 143 -13.22 6.62 13.14
N GLU A 144 -13.12 5.76 14.16
CA GLU A 144 -12.81 6.16 15.54
C GLU A 144 -11.40 6.71 15.71
N SER A 145 -10.51 6.42 14.76
CA SER A 145 -9.16 6.98 14.73
C SER A 145 -8.59 7.05 13.31
N PHE A 146 -7.50 7.79 13.15
CA PHE A 146 -6.77 7.89 11.89
C PHE A 146 -6.11 6.56 11.51
N THR A 147 -5.55 5.85 12.49
CA THR A 147 -5.00 4.50 12.25
C THR A 147 -6.07 3.47 11.90
N ASP A 148 -7.32 3.64 12.36
CA ASP A 148 -8.43 2.79 11.90
C ASP A 148 -8.79 3.01 10.43
N LEU A 149 -8.68 4.24 9.92
CA LEU A 149 -8.80 4.52 8.48
C LEU A 149 -7.69 3.81 7.69
N MET A 150 -6.45 3.88 8.17
CA MET A 150 -5.32 3.18 7.53
C MET A 150 -5.52 1.66 7.53
N ASN A 151 -6.05 1.10 8.62
CA ASN A 151 -6.42 -0.30 8.72
C ASN A 151 -7.58 -0.67 7.78
N LEU A 152 -8.55 0.23 7.56
CA LEU A 152 -9.63 0.04 6.58
C LEU A 152 -9.05 -0.14 5.18
N PHE A 153 -8.22 0.80 4.72
CA PHE A 153 -7.56 0.73 3.41
C PHE A 153 -6.68 -0.50 3.25
N PHE A 154 -5.95 -0.89 4.30
CA PHE A 154 -5.15 -2.11 4.27
C PHE A 154 -6.02 -3.36 4.09
N ARG A 155 -7.16 -3.46 4.79
CA ARG A 155 -8.09 -4.59 4.60
C ARG A 155 -8.64 -4.64 3.19
N GLU A 156 -8.99 -3.50 2.59
CA GLU A 156 -9.44 -3.43 1.20
C GLU A 156 -8.36 -3.91 0.22
N THR A 157 -7.11 -3.53 0.47
CA THR A 157 -5.94 -4.00 -0.30
C THR A 157 -5.76 -5.52 -0.22
N LEU A 158 -6.13 -6.14 0.90
CA LEU A 158 -6.08 -7.59 1.06
C LEU A 158 -7.20 -8.31 0.31
N GLN A 159 -8.36 -7.70 0.10
CA GLN A 159 -9.52 -8.41 -0.47
C GLN A 159 -9.46 -8.62 -1.99
N ASN A 160 -8.32 -8.39 -2.65
CA ASN A 160 -8.14 -8.58 -4.09
C ASN A 160 -9.04 -7.68 -4.97
N HIS A 161 -9.52 -6.58 -4.39
CA HIS A 161 -10.33 -5.53 -5.05
C HIS A 161 -9.49 -4.27 -5.34
N THR A 162 -8.16 -4.39 -5.41
CA THR A 162 -7.35 -3.20 -5.69
C THR A 162 -7.72 -2.67 -7.06
N ALA A 163 -8.00 -1.36 -7.13
CA ALA A 163 -8.46 -0.70 -8.34
C ALA A 163 -7.57 -1.01 -9.56
N SER A 164 -6.30 -1.31 -9.35
CA SER A 164 -5.35 -1.67 -10.42
C SER A 164 -5.53 -3.04 -11.07
N PHE A 165 -6.31 -3.97 -10.51
CA PHE A 165 -6.72 -5.16 -11.26
C PHE A 165 -7.75 -4.80 -12.34
N HIS A 166 -8.42 -3.65 -12.19
CA HIS A 166 -9.44 -3.14 -13.11
C HIS A 166 -8.93 -1.97 -13.96
N PHE A 167 -7.92 -1.22 -13.50
CA PHE A 167 -7.30 -0.10 -14.21
C PHE A 167 -5.97 -0.50 -14.85
N VAL A 168 -6.04 -1.10 -16.04
CA VAL A 168 -4.86 -1.45 -16.85
C VAL A 168 -4.64 -0.41 -17.95
N SER A 169 -3.42 0.12 -18.05
CA SER A 169 -3.06 1.10 -19.07
C SER A 169 -3.31 0.55 -20.48
N SER A 170 -3.87 1.37 -21.37
CA SER A 170 -4.04 1.07 -22.80
C SER A 170 -2.74 0.75 -23.53
N LYS A 171 -1.58 1.07 -22.93
CA LYS A 171 -0.24 0.73 -23.46
C LYS A 171 0.13 -0.74 -23.29
N ILE A 172 -0.57 -1.49 -22.42
CA ILE A 172 -0.30 -2.90 -22.14
C ILE A 172 -0.96 -3.76 -23.21
N LYS A 173 -0.15 -4.39 -24.07
CA LYS A 173 -0.62 -5.22 -25.20
C LYS A 173 -1.30 -6.51 -24.76
N ASP A 174 -0.87 -7.10 -23.66
CA ASP A 174 -1.38 -8.36 -23.12
C ASP A 174 -1.88 -8.12 -21.69
N THR A 175 -3.13 -7.65 -21.61
CA THR A 175 -3.77 -7.25 -20.36
C THR A 175 -3.97 -8.45 -19.42
N GLU A 176 -4.36 -9.61 -19.96
CA GLU A 176 -4.59 -10.82 -19.17
C GLU A 176 -3.29 -11.29 -18.49
N LYS A 177 -2.19 -11.37 -19.25
CA LYS A 177 -0.88 -11.74 -18.68
C LYS A 177 -0.39 -10.73 -17.65
N TYR A 178 -0.62 -9.43 -17.87
CA TYR A 178 -0.26 -8.39 -16.91
C TYR A 178 -1.01 -8.57 -15.59
N ILE A 179 -2.34 -8.70 -15.64
CA ILE A 179 -3.19 -8.92 -14.47
C ILE A 179 -2.76 -10.19 -13.73
N ARG A 180 -2.58 -11.31 -14.45
CA ARG A 180 -2.13 -12.58 -13.86
C ARG A 180 -0.79 -12.45 -13.15
N ASN A 181 0.19 -11.78 -13.75
CA ASN A 181 1.50 -11.57 -13.13
C ASN A 181 1.39 -10.70 -11.88
N LYS A 182 0.56 -9.65 -11.91
CA LYS A 182 0.30 -8.80 -10.75
C LYS A 182 -0.32 -9.60 -9.61
N TYR A 183 -1.32 -10.42 -9.92
CA TYR A 183 -1.97 -11.29 -8.94
C TYR A 183 -1.00 -12.30 -8.32
N ILE A 184 -0.16 -12.96 -9.14
CA ILE A 184 0.88 -13.87 -8.63
C ILE A 184 1.89 -13.13 -7.73
N SER A 185 2.30 -11.91 -8.10
CA SER A 185 3.20 -11.10 -7.28
C SER A 185 2.57 -10.76 -5.93
N TRP A 186 1.30 -10.39 -5.95
CA TRP A 186 0.54 -10.06 -4.75
C TRP A 186 0.40 -11.28 -3.81
N VAL A 187 0.06 -12.46 -4.35
CA VAL A 187 0.02 -13.71 -3.57
C VAL A 187 1.37 -14.06 -2.96
N LYS A 188 2.48 -13.86 -3.69
CA LYS A 188 3.84 -14.01 -3.12
C LYS A 188 4.09 -13.04 -1.97
N GLY A 189 3.63 -11.80 -2.10
CA GLY A 189 3.69 -10.78 -1.05
C GLY A 189 2.95 -11.19 0.21
N LEU A 190 1.74 -11.76 0.08
CA LEU A 190 0.99 -12.29 1.22
C LEU A 190 1.78 -13.34 2.00
N ASN A 191 2.42 -14.30 1.32
CA ASN A 191 3.24 -15.31 1.99
C ASN A 191 4.44 -14.68 2.72
N GLN A 192 5.07 -13.66 2.14
CA GLN A 192 6.17 -12.93 2.78
C GLN A 192 5.71 -12.15 4.03
N ILE A 193 4.51 -11.56 4.02
CA ILE A 193 3.93 -10.95 5.22
C ILE A 193 3.77 -12.01 6.31
N LYS A 194 3.24 -13.19 5.96
CA LYS A 194 3.05 -14.26 6.92
C LYS A 194 4.37 -14.73 7.56
N GLU A 195 5.41 -14.92 6.75
CA GLU A 195 6.76 -15.25 7.22
C GLU A 195 7.29 -14.16 8.15
N LYS A 196 7.14 -12.88 7.78
CA LYS A 196 7.57 -11.74 8.61
C LYS A 196 6.90 -11.74 9.99
N ILE A 197 5.60 -12.02 10.05
CA ILE A 197 4.82 -12.08 11.31
C ILE A 197 5.30 -13.26 12.18
N ASP A 198 5.58 -14.41 11.58
CA ASP A 198 6.08 -15.58 12.32
C ASP A 198 7.47 -15.34 12.91
N ASP A 199 8.31 -14.64 12.16
CA ASP A 199 9.70 -14.38 12.54
C ASP A 199 9.87 -13.23 13.55
N ASN A 200 8.90 -12.31 13.65
CA ASN A 200 9.06 -11.08 14.45
C ASN A 200 7.89 -10.86 15.40
N LYS A 201 8.16 -11.01 16.69
CA LYS A 201 7.26 -10.55 17.75
C LYS A 201 7.49 -9.07 18.02
N THR A 202 6.40 -8.33 18.19
CA THR A 202 6.43 -6.91 18.59
C THR A 202 5.45 -6.69 19.74
N ASP A 203 5.81 -5.78 20.64
CA ASP A 203 4.94 -5.32 21.73
C ASP A 203 4.05 -4.14 21.29
N ASN A 204 4.21 -3.65 20.05
CA ASN A 204 3.43 -2.54 19.51
C ASN A 204 1.98 -2.99 19.24
N SER A 205 1.01 -2.39 19.94
CA SER A 205 -0.41 -2.75 19.85
C SER A 205 -0.99 -2.49 18.46
N LEU A 206 -0.62 -1.40 17.78
CA LEU A 206 -1.10 -1.07 16.44
C LEU A 206 -0.56 -2.05 15.39
N VAL A 207 0.73 -2.41 15.48
CA VAL A 207 1.30 -3.44 14.60
C VAL A 207 0.64 -4.79 14.86
N ASN A 208 0.39 -5.15 16.12
CA ASN A 208 -0.33 -6.37 16.46
C ASN A 208 -1.75 -6.36 15.88
N GLN A 209 -2.47 -5.24 15.93
CA GLN A 209 -3.78 -5.10 15.29
C GLN A 209 -3.71 -5.26 13.77
N LEU A 210 -2.74 -4.62 13.11
CA LEU A 210 -2.48 -4.75 11.68
C LEU A 210 -2.22 -6.21 11.27
N ASN A 211 -1.38 -6.90 12.06
CA ASN A 211 -1.06 -8.31 11.89
C ASN A 211 -2.31 -9.19 12.02
N GLN A 212 -3.19 -8.90 12.99
CA GLN A 212 -4.44 -9.63 13.15
C GLN A 212 -5.38 -9.45 11.95
N TYR A 213 -5.52 -8.22 11.42
CA TYR A 213 -6.31 -8.00 10.21
C TYR A 213 -5.77 -8.80 9.02
N PHE A 214 -4.44 -8.83 8.86
CA PHE A 214 -3.80 -9.66 7.84
C PHE A 214 -4.08 -11.15 8.06
N LEU A 215 -3.86 -11.68 9.26
CA LEU A 215 -4.01 -13.10 9.56
C LEU A 215 -5.46 -13.58 9.38
N ASN A 216 -6.43 -12.74 9.76
CA ASN A 216 -7.86 -13.02 9.57
C ASN A 216 -8.23 -13.17 8.10
N TYR A 217 -7.59 -12.41 7.21
CA TYR A 217 -7.74 -12.58 5.77
C TYR A 217 -6.95 -13.78 5.23
N TYR A 218 -5.69 -13.91 5.64
CA TYR A 218 -4.75 -14.86 5.05
C TYR A 218 -5.08 -16.32 5.39
N LEU A 219 -5.34 -16.62 6.66
CA LEU A 219 -5.46 -18.00 7.14
C LEU A 219 -6.60 -18.78 6.47
N PRO A 220 -7.82 -18.22 6.31
CA PRO A 220 -8.90 -18.92 5.59
C PRO A 220 -8.59 -19.17 4.11
N ASN A 221 -7.77 -18.30 3.49
CA ASN A 221 -7.49 -18.32 2.05
C ASN A 221 -6.18 -19.04 1.67
N LYS A 222 -5.39 -19.49 2.66
CA LYS A 222 -4.05 -20.07 2.46
C LYS A 222 -4.00 -21.17 1.40
N ASN A 223 -4.92 -22.14 1.44
CA ASN A 223 -4.93 -23.25 0.49
C ASN A 223 -5.12 -22.79 -0.96
N THR A 224 -5.92 -21.74 -1.17
CA THR A 224 -6.13 -21.12 -2.48
C THR A 224 -4.84 -20.46 -2.98
N PHE A 225 -4.14 -19.72 -2.11
CA PHE A 225 -2.87 -19.08 -2.41
C PHE A 225 -1.77 -20.10 -2.76
N ASP A 226 -1.65 -21.17 -1.97
CA ASP A 226 -0.68 -22.25 -2.22
C ASP A 226 -0.92 -22.92 -3.58
N LYS A 227 -2.20 -23.16 -3.93
CA LYS A 227 -2.57 -23.71 -5.24
C LYS A 227 -2.17 -22.76 -6.38
N ILE A 228 -2.51 -21.48 -6.27
CA ILE A 228 -2.15 -20.46 -7.29
C ILE A 228 -0.64 -20.43 -7.51
N LEU A 229 0.16 -20.44 -6.44
CA LEU A 229 1.61 -20.41 -6.56
C LEU A 229 2.16 -21.70 -7.20
N ASN A 230 1.61 -22.86 -6.87
CA ASN A 230 2.01 -24.14 -7.45
C ASN A 230 1.69 -24.24 -8.94
N ASP A 231 0.47 -23.85 -9.33
CA ASP A 231 0.00 -23.87 -10.73
C ASP A 231 0.78 -22.88 -11.62
N ASN A 232 1.42 -21.88 -11.01
CA ASN A 232 2.19 -20.85 -11.69
C ASN A 232 3.70 -20.95 -11.40
N LYS A 233 4.18 -22.09 -10.87
CA LYS A 233 5.63 -22.35 -10.84
C LYS A 233 6.12 -22.35 -12.28
N PRO A 234 7.19 -21.60 -12.61
CA PRO A 234 7.83 -21.78 -13.90
C PRO A 234 8.22 -23.25 -13.97
N GLU A 235 7.77 -23.95 -15.01
CA GLU A 235 8.34 -25.25 -15.34
C GLU A 235 9.85 -25.05 -15.29
N GLN A 236 10.53 -25.82 -14.42
CA GLN A 236 11.96 -25.96 -14.53
C GLN A 236 12.20 -26.58 -15.91
N SER A 237 12.29 -25.74 -16.94
CA SER A 237 12.63 -26.18 -18.26
C SER A 237 13.94 -26.94 -18.08
N ASN A 238 13.97 -28.19 -18.53
CA ASN A 238 15.14 -29.06 -18.58
C ASN A 238 16.27 -28.50 -19.49
N LYS A 239 16.43 -27.17 -19.57
CA LYS A 239 17.51 -26.46 -20.27
C LYS A 239 18.89 -26.82 -19.73
N ASN A 240 19.00 -27.34 -18.50
CA ASN A 240 20.27 -27.87 -17.99
C ASN A 240 20.58 -29.28 -18.52
N GLN A 241 19.58 -30.13 -18.83
CA GLN A 241 19.83 -31.42 -19.50
C GLN A 241 20.15 -31.24 -20.98
N GLU A 242 19.47 -30.31 -21.69
CA GLU A 242 19.81 -30.01 -23.09
C GLU A 242 21.18 -29.35 -23.25
N LYS A 243 21.58 -28.44 -22.33
CA LYS A 243 22.95 -27.89 -22.32
C LYS A 243 24.01 -28.95 -21.97
N LEU A 244 23.70 -29.93 -21.13
CA LEU A 244 24.61 -31.04 -20.84
C LEU A 244 24.75 -31.97 -22.05
N LEU A 245 23.64 -32.34 -22.70
CA LEU A 245 23.62 -33.16 -23.92
C LEU A 245 24.35 -32.47 -25.08
N GLN A 246 24.15 -31.16 -25.28
CA GLN A 246 24.88 -30.39 -26.28
C GLN A 246 26.37 -30.25 -25.97
N LYS A 247 26.76 -30.16 -24.68
CA LYS A 247 28.17 -30.21 -24.28
C LYS A 247 28.78 -31.59 -24.52
N ILE A 248 28.08 -32.67 -24.19
CA ILE A 248 28.55 -34.06 -24.42
C ILE A 248 28.75 -34.35 -25.92
N VAL A 249 27.84 -33.89 -26.78
CA VAL A 249 27.96 -34.02 -28.24
C VAL A 249 29.13 -33.17 -28.80
N LYS A 250 29.39 -31.98 -28.24
CA LYS A 250 30.55 -31.16 -28.62
C LYS A 250 31.88 -31.79 -28.21
N TYR A 251 31.95 -32.39 -27.03
CA TYR A 251 33.16 -33.09 -26.55
C TYR A 251 33.44 -34.38 -27.33
N SER A 252 32.41 -35.14 -27.72
CA SER A 252 32.62 -36.35 -28.53
C SER A 252 33.14 -36.03 -29.93
N LYS A 253 32.61 -34.98 -30.60
CA LYS A 253 33.10 -34.55 -31.93
C LYS A 253 34.54 -34.02 -31.91
N LYS A 254 34.98 -33.36 -30.82
CA LYS A 254 36.35 -32.84 -30.72
C LYS A 254 37.40 -33.95 -30.58
N ASN A 255 37.08 -35.03 -29.87
CA ASN A 255 37.97 -36.19 -29.70
C ASN A 255 38.08 -37.05 -30.96
N THR A 256 37.06 -37.07 -31.83
CA THR A 256 37.12 -37.80 -33.11
C THR A 256 38.00 -37.10 -34.14
N ILE A 257 38.10 -35.77 -34.09
CA ILE A 257 38.93 -34.96 -35.01
C ILE A 257 40.41 -35.04 -34.60
N LEU A 258 40.72 -34.99 -33.31
CA LEU A 258 42.10 -35.09 -32.80
C LEU A 258 42.74 -36.48 -33.05
N LYS A 259 41.96 -37.56 -33.09
CA LYS A 259 42.48 -38.91 -33.43
C LYS A 259 42.76 -39.10 -34.93
N LYS A 260 42.24 -38.24 -35.81
CA LYS A 260 42.51 -38.31 -37.27
C LYS A 260 43.75 -37.54 -37.70
N ASN A 261 44.22 -36.59 -36.91
CA ASN A 261 45.34 -35.71 -37.29
C ASN A 261 46.72 -36.17 -36.77
N ASN A 262 46.82 -37.30 -36.06
CA ASN A 262 48.09 -37.86 -35.55
C ASN A 262 48.53 -39.14 -36.28
N ARG A 263 48.17 -39.29 -37.55
CA ARG A 263 48.77 -40.31 -38.43
C ARG A 263 49.24 -39.65 -39.71
N TYR A 264 50.43 -39.03 -39.67
CA TYR A 264 51.42 -39.00 -40.74
C TYR A 264 52.76 -38.59 -40.12
#